data_AF-A0AAU2G6E3-F1
#
_entry.id   AF-A0AAU2G6E3-F1
#
_cell.length_a   1.000
_cell.length_b   1.000
_cell.length_c   1.000
_cell.angle_alpha   90.00
_cell.angle_beta   90.00
_cell.angle_gamma   90.00
#
_symmetry.space_group_name_H-M   'P 1'
#
loop_
_entity.id
_entity.type
_entity.pdbx_description
1 polymer ?
#
loop_
_entity_poly.entity_id
_entity_poly.type
_entity_poly.pdbx_seq_one_letter_code
_entity_poly.pdbx_strand_id
1 'polypeptide(L)'
;MRIKTGEQHQGWTVVDQARREWRGSFEGVWLGADESTGHWMVGRQHDGRSMDDGFDTNGNWSTSRQFRETNEYLNMRRALAAYDEEARNASDVWNGMWDQRAHEAVARHLAHRVPFPAPGQLSAGWIGRGLTDSHPPMGATIPLAGPVAKYELIRYLQGQTRLDETVAEAGSVSEQEAYQLVINATGPVRFACRGVTFYLSK
;
A
#
# COMPACT_ATOMS: atom_id res chain seq x y z
N MET A 1 24.88 -1.32 2.06
CA MET A 1 24.07 -0.92 3.22
C MET A 1 22.62 -1.33 3.02
N ARG A 2 21.84 -1.45 4.11
CA ARG A 2 20.39 -1.58 4.09
C ARG A 2 19.76 -0.35 4.71
N ILE A 3 18.76 0.21 4.04
CA ILE A 3 17.92 1.32 4.53
C ILE A 3 16.66 0.69 5.13
N LYS A 4 16.12 1.17 6.25
CA LYS A 4 14.94 0.54 6.86
C LYS A 4 13.64 1.04 6.22
N THR A 5 12.60 0.20 6.26
CA THR A 5 11.24 0.62 5.90
C THR A 5 10.79 1.79 6.79
N GLY A 6 10.19 2.81 6.18
CA GLY A 6 9.75 4.05 6.83
C GLY A 6 10.83 5.13 6.90
N GLU A 7 12.11 4.82 6.61
CA GLU A 7 13.16 5.84 6.53
C GLU A 7 13.16 6.51 5.16
N GLN A 8 13.52 7.80 5.15
CA GLN A 8 13.76 8.54 3.92
C GLN A 8 15.17 8.34 3.42
N HIS A 9 15.30 8.16 2.12
CA HIS A 9 16.57 8.08 1.44
C HIS A 9 16.49 8.72 0.06
N GLN A 10 17.38 9.68 -0.22
CA GLN A 10 17.41 10.44 -1.47
C GLN A 10 16.03 11.02 -1.88
N GLY A 11 15.24 11.46 -0.90
CA GLY A 11 13.89 12.02 -1.13
C GLY A 11 12.75 11.00 -1.20
N TRP A 12 13.04 9.71 -1.07
CA TRP A 12 12.04 8.64 -1.11
C TRP A 12 11.90 7.98 0.25
N THR A 13 10.67 7.87 0.75
CA THR A 13 10.35 6.99 1.89
C THR A 13 10.36 5.54 1.40
N VAL A 14 11.17 4.67 2.03
CA VAL A 14 11.15 3.23 1.71
C VAL A 14 9.87 2.60 2.25
N VAL A 15 8.93 2.25 1.38
CA VAL A 15 7.63 1.68 1.73
C VAL A 15 7.74 0.19 2.02
N ASP A 16 8.47 -0.51 1.17
CA ASP A 16 8.76 -1.93 1.33
C ASP A 16 10.09 -2.28 0.67
N GLN A 17 10.69 -3.37 1.11
CA GLN A 17 11.87 -3.94 0.47
C GLN A 17 11.95 -5.44 0.72
N ALA A 18 12.53 -6.15 -0.22
CA ALA A 18 12.90 -7.53 -0.02
C ALA A 18 14.18 -7.86 -0.75
N ARG A 19 14.93 -8.77 -0.14
CA ARG A 19 16.23 -9.22 -0.61
C ARG A 19 16.39 -10.69 -0.26
N ARG A 20 17.01 -11.47 -1.13
CA ARG A 20 17.24 -12.90 -0.88
C ARG A 20 18.47 -13.39 -1.64
N GLU A 21 19.13 -14.39 -1.07
CA GLU A 21 20.19 -15.12 -1.76
C GLU A 21 19.63 -15.94 -2.92
N TRP A 22 20.25 -15.82 -4.08
CA TRP A 22 20.00 -16.56 -5.31
C TRP A 22 21.35 -16.84 -6.01
N ARG A 23 21.64 -18.13 -6.24
CA ARG A 23 22.86 -18.58 -6.94
C ARG A 23 24.18 -17.97 -6.42
N GLY A 24 24.28 -17.78 -5.11
CA GLY A 24 25.48 -17.24 -4.45
C GLY A 24 25.62 -15.71 -4.51
N SER A 25 24.57 -15.00 -4.92
CA SER A 25 24.44 -13.54 -4.86
C SER A 25 23.14 -13.16 -4.16
N PHE A 26 23.09 -12.04 -3.46
CA PHE A 26 21.85 -11.50 -2.92
C PHE A 26 21.25 -10.51 -3.92
N GLU A 27 20.03 -10.78 -4.36
CA GLU A 27 19.24 -9.89 -5.22
C GLU A 27 18.12 -9.26 -4.40
N GLY A 28 17.69 -8.05 -4.78
CA GLY A 28 16.60 -7.39 -4.06
C GLY A 28 15.88 -6.32 -4.85
N VAL A 29 14.70 -5.99 -4.35
CA VAL A 29 13.82 -4.95 -4.87
C VAL A 29 13.31 -4.09 -3.73
N TRP A 30 13.00 -2.83 -4.02
CA TRP A 30 12.40 -1.92 -3.06
C TRP A 30 11.35 -1.03 -3.72
N LEU A 31 10.39 -0.61 -2.90
CA LEU A 31 9.29 0.27 -3.26
C LEU A 31 9.44 1.58 -2.47
N GLY A 32 9.39 2.71 -3.18
CA GLY A 32 9.56 4.04 -2.61
C GLY A 32 8.40 4.97 -2.93
N ALA A 33 8.11 5.89 -2.00
CA ALA A 33 7.13 6.97 -2.18
C ALA A 33 7.76 8.33 -1.84
N ASP A 34 7.55 9.32 -2.69
CA ASP A 34 7.84 10.73 -2.38
C ASP A 34 6.56 11.38 -1.88
N GLU A 35 6.50 11.55 -0.57
CA GLU A 35 5.33 12.07 0.14
C GLU A 35 4.95 13.50 -0.26
N SER A 36 5.92 14.28 -0.73
CA SER A 36 5.71 15.69 -1.08
C SER A 36 5.04 15.87 -2.43
N THR A 37 5.22 14.90 -3.33
CA THR A 37 4.73 14.96 -4.71
C THR A 37 3.69 13.89 -5.03
N GLY A 38 3.53 12.87 -4.18
CA GLY A 38 2.70 11.70 -4.48
C GLY A 38 3.27 10.83 -5.61
N HIS A 39 4.58 10.98 -5.89
CA HIS A 39 5.27 10.12 -6.83
C HIS A 39 5.67 8.80 -6.17
N TRP A 40 5.77 7.76 -6.99
CA TRP A 40 6.17 6.43 -6.54
C TRP A 40 7.29 5.89 -7.41
N MET A 41 8.07 4.97 -6.87
CA MET A 41 9.11 4.29 -7.62
C MET A 41 9.30 2.85 -7.18
N VAL A 42 9.78 2.04 -8.11
CA VAL A 42 10.39 0.75 -7.81
C VAL A 42 11.87 0.83 -8.13
N GLY A 43 12.70 0.17 -7.34
CA GLY A 43 14.12 0.03 -7.65
C GLY A 43 14.64 -1.39 -7.44
N ARG A 44 15.64 -1.74 -8.25
CA ARG A 44 16.48 -2.93 -8.07
C ARG A 44 17.64 -2.57 -7.16
N GLN A 45 17.81 -3.31 -6.08
CA GLN A 45 19.00 -3.25 -5.27
C GLN A 45 20.20 -3.80 -6.06
N HIS A 46 21.41 -3.40 -5.70
CA HIS A 46 22.61 -4.02 -6.24
C HIS A 46 22.70 -5.48 -5.80
N ASP A 47 23.22 -6.31 -6.71
CA ASP A 47 23.62 -7.66 -6.39
C ASP A 47 24.78 -7.63 -5.38
N GLY A 48 24.74 -8.50 -4.38
CA GLY A 48 25.69 -8.45 -3.27
C GLY A 48 25.90 -9.78 -2.57
N ARG A 49 26.48 -9.73 -1.38
CA ARG A 49 26.91 -10.90 -0.60
C ARG A 49 26.09 -11.09 0.67
N SER A 50 25.18 -10.18 0.98
CA SER A 50 24.43 -10.20 2.24
C SER A 50 23.05 -9.56 2.12
N MET A 51 22.27 -9.65 3.19
CA MET A 51 21.01 -8.91 3.31
C MET A 51 21.21 -7.38 3.41
N ASP A 52 22.45 -6.93 3.66
CA ASP A 52 22.73 -5.57 4.09
C ASP A 52 23.62 -4.77 3.13
N ASP A 53 23.79 -5.25 1.89
CA ASP A 53 24.60 -4.59 0.85
C ASP A 53 23.83 -4.22 -0.42
N GLY A 54 22.50 -4.20 -0.35
CA GLY A 54 21.64 -3.90 -1.50
C GLY A 54 21.71 -2.45 -1.99
N PHE A 55 22.14 -1.51 -1.15
CA PHE A 55 22.44 -0.14 -1.54
C PHE A 55 23.95 0.11 -1.46
N ASP A 56 24.50 0.87 -2.41
CA ASP A 56 25.94 1.18 -2.44
C ASP A 56 26.35 2.11 -1.27
N THR A 57 27.62 2.52 -1.21
CA THR A 57 28.12 3.37 -0.10
C THR A 57 27.51 4.77 -0.07
N ASN A 58 26.94 5.23 -1.18
CA ASN A 58 26.19 6.47 -1.30
C ASN A 58 24.67 6.23 -1.15
N GLY A 59 24.28 4.98 -0.89
CA GLY A 59 22.91 4.50 -0.82
C GLY A 59 22.22 4.37 -2.18
N ASN A 60 22.95 4.40 -3.29
CA ASN A 60 22.32 4.19 -4.60
C ASN A 60 21.89 2.75 -4.78
N TRP A 61 20.97 2.57 -5.71
CA TRP A 61 20.44 1.29 -6.16
C TRP A 61 20.84 1.06 -7.63
N SER A 62 20.66 -0.16 -8.13
CA SER A 62 21.10 -0.56 -9.46
C SER A 62 20.30 0.10 -10.58
N THR A 63 18.97 -0.04 -10.55
CA THR A 63 18.07 0.55 -11.54
C THR A 63 16.76 0.97 -10.88
N SER A 64 16.02 1.86 -11.52
CA SER A 64 14.69 2.25 -11.03
C SER A 64 13.74 2.67 -12.13
N ARG A 65 12.45 2.46 -11.86
CA ARG A 65 11.33 3.00 -12.62
C ARG A 65 10.51 3.93 -11.73
N GLN A 66 10.27 5.14 -12.21
CA GLN A 66 9.57 6.19 -11.46
C GLN A 66 8.23 6.50 -12.11
N PHE A 67 7.23 6.79 -11.28
CA PHE A 67 5.86 7.09 -11.67
C PHE A 67 5.50 8.46 -11.13
N ARG A 68 5.36 9.42 -12.07
CA ARG A 68 5.25 10.85 -11.79
C ARG A 68 4.03 11.50 -12.43
N GLU A 69 2.96 10.74 -12.59
CA GLU A 69 1.69 11.29 -13.07
C GLU A 69 1.09 12.19 -11.99
N THR A 70 0.21 13.11 -12.38
CA THR A 70 -0.54 13.97 -11.43
C THR A 70 -1.41 13.15 -10.45
N ASN A 71 -1.79 11.94 -10.83
CA ASN A 71 -2.63 11.07 -10.02
C ASN A 71 -1.78 10.15 -9.13
N GLU A 72 -1.63 10.53 -7.86
CA GLU A 72 -0.87 9.76 -6.86
C GLU A 72 -1.35 8.30 -6.75
N TYR A 73 -2.66 8.08 -6.76
CA TYR A 73 -3.22 6.73 -6.67
C TYR A 73 -2.79 5.86 -7.87
N LEU A 74 -2.78 6.44 -9.08
CA LEU A 74 -2.29 5.76 -10.26
C LEU A 74 -0.78 5.47 -10.19
N ASN A 75 0.01 6.41 -9.66
CA ASN A 75 1.44 6.21 -9.43
C ASN A 75 1.69 5.02 -8.50
N MET A 76 1.00 4.98 -7.36
CA MET A 76 1.07 3.88 -6.40
C MET A 76 0.71 2.54 -7.06
N ARG A 77 -0.40 2.47 -7.79
CA ARG A 77 -0.82 1.22 -8.45
C ARG A 77 0.17 0.73 -9.49
N ARG A 78 0.68 1.64 -10.33
CA ARG A 78 1.67 1.29 -11.35
C ARG A 78 2.99 0.88 -10.70
N ALA A 79 3.39 1.51 -9.60
CA ALA A 79 4.57 1.14 -8.83
C ALA A 79 4.42 -0.22 -8.15
N LEU A 80 3.25 -0.54 -7.59
CA LEU A 80 3.00 -1.85 -6.98
C LEU A 80 3.00 -2.97 -8.03
N ALA A 81 2.41 -2.74 -9.20
CA ALA A 81 2.50 -3.68 -10.33
C ALA A 81 3.95 -3.84 -10.82
N ALA A 82 4.71 -2.74 -10.87
CA ALA A 82 6.15 -2.77 -11.15
C ALA A 82 6.94 -3.57 -10.13
N TYR A 83 6.56 -3.46 -8.86
CA TYR A 83 7.24 -4.12 -7.78
C TYR A 83 7.06 -5.63 -7.83
N ASP A 84 5.87 -6.11 -8.18
CA ASP A 84 5.63 -7.53 -8.47
C ASP A 84 6.40 -8.01 -9.71
N GLU A 85 6.44 -7.22 -10.78
CA GLU A 85 7.26 -7.51 -11.97
C GLU A 85 8.75 -7.64 -11.64
N GLU A 86 9.32 -6.64 -10.96
CA GLU A 86 10.73 -6.63 -10.56
C GLU A 86 11.06 -7.74 -9.57
N ALA A 87 10.14 -8.08 -8.67
CA ALA A 87 10.31 -9.19 -7.74
C ALA A 87 10.35 -10.54 -8.46
N ARG A 88 9.51 -10.75 -9.49
CA ARG A 88 9.57 -11.96 -10.33
C ARG A 88 10.87 -12.03 -11.12
N ASN A 89 11.37 -10.89 -11.60
CA ASN A 89 12.65 -10.81 -12.28
C ASN A 89 13.83 -11.09 -11.32
N ALA A 90 13.71 -10.76 -10.02
CA ALA A 90 14.66 -11.16 -8.96
C ALA A 90 14.30 -12.57 -8.48
N SER A 91 14.64 -13.58 -9.28
CA SER A 91 14.07 -14.94 -9.31
C SER A 91 13.81 -15.68 -7.98
N ASP A 92 14.29 -15.23 -6.81
CA ASP A 92 13.99 -15.84 -5.50
C ASP A 92 13.36 -14.88 -4.46
N VAL A 93 13.19 -13.59 -4.79
CA VAL A 93 12.52 -12.61 -3.91
C VAL A 93 11.01 -12.83 -3.88
N TRP A 94 10.44 -13.21 -5.02
CA TRP A 94 9.02 -13.50 -5.16
C TRP A 94 8.65 -14.85 -4.54
N ASN A 95 7.53 -14.91 -3.80
CA ASN A 95 6.98 -16.14 -3.23
C ASN A 95 5.44 -16.08 -3.19
N GLY A 96 4.78 -17.19 -2.80
CA GLY A 96 3.31 -17.28 -2.78
C GLY A 96 2.59 -16.27 -1.86
N MET A 97 3.29 -15.64 -0.92
CA MET A 97 2.75 -14.57 -0.05
C MET A 97 3.20 -13.17 -0.46
N TRP A 98 3.99 -13.03 -1.53
CA TRP A 98 4.60 -11.77 -1.95
C TRP A 98 3.55 -10.67 -2.14
N ASP A 99 2.56 -10.96 -2.97
CA ASP A 99 1.48 -10.04 -3.31
C ASP A 99 0.76 -9.52 -2.06
N GLN A 100 0.43 -10.41 -1.12
CA GLN A 100 -0.21 -10.04 0.14
C GLN A 100 0.69 -9.09 0.96
N ARG A 101 1.98 -9.43 1.13
CA ARG A 101 2.92 -8.65 1.94
C ARG A 101 3.16 -7.27 1.36
N ALA A 102 3.34 -7.17 0.04
CA ALA A 102 3.53 -5.90 -0.64
C ALA A 102 2.31 -4.98 -0.47
N HIS A 103 1.09 -5.52 -0.62
CA HIS A 103 -0.14 -4.76 -0.41
C HIS A 103 -0.33 -4.34 1.04
N GLU A 104 0.01 -5.20 2.01
CA GLU A 104 -0.01 -4.87 3.43
C GLU A 104 1.01 -3.78 3.79
N ALA A 105 2.19 -3.77 3.16
CA ALA A 105 3.18 -2.73 3.36
C ALA A 105 2.68 -1.37 2.84
N VAL A 106 2.09 -1.34 1.64
CA VAL A 106 1.43 -0.15 1.08
C VAL A 106 0.28 0.31 1.98
N ALA A 107 -0.61 -0.60 2.40
CA ALA A 107 -1.72 -0.25 3.28
C ALA A 107 -1.24 0.36 4.60
N ARG A 108 -0.18 -0.20 5.19
CA ARG A 108 0.40 0.30 6.44
C ARG A 108 0.99 1.69 6.23
N HIS A 109 1.73 1.90 5.15
CA HIS A 109 2.31 3.19 4.81
C HIS A 109 1.23 4.26 4.64
N LEU A 110 0.22 4.00 3.81
CA LEU A 110 -0.90 4.91 3.57
C LEU A 110 -1.69 5.24 4.85
N ALA A 111 -1.90 4.27 5.73
CA ALA A 111 -2.64 4.46 6.98
C ALA A 111 -1.98 5.48 7.94
N HIS A 112 -0.66 5.69 7.81
CA HIS A 112 0.12 6.59 8.67
C HIS A 112 0.38 7.96 8.06
N ARG A 113 0.02 8.20 6.78
CA ARG A 113 0.29 9.48 6.10
C ARG A 113 -0.36 10.68 6.79
N VAL A 114 -1.64 10.55 7.15
CA VAL A 114 -2.35 11.58 7.94
C VAL A 114 -2.60 11.02 9.35
N PRO A 115 -1.92 11.56 10.38
CA PRO A 115 -2.08 11.11 11.76
C PRO A 115 -3.45 11.51 12.33
N PHE A 116 -3.96 10.71 13.26
CA PHE A 116 -5.12 11.08 14.05
C PHE A 116 -4.74 12.17 15.08
N PRO A 117 -5.57 13.20 15.27
CA PRO A 117 -5.28 14.30 16.20
C PRO A 117 -5.32 13.85 17.67
N ALA A 118 -6.07 12.79 17.98
CA ALA A 118 -6.15 12.21 19.30
C ALA A 118 -6.25 10.68 19.22
N PRO A 119 -5.80 9.94 20.24
CA PRO A 119 -6.05 8.51 20.35
C PRO A 119 -7.56 8.24 20.32
N GLY A 120 -8.02 7.53 19.31
CA GLY A 120 -9.41 7.12 19.14
C GLY A 120 -9.49 5.65 18.77
N GLN A 121 -10.47 4.96 19.33
CA GLN A 121 -10.82 3.59 18.95
C GLN A 121 -11.87 3.66 17.85
N LEU A 122 -11.61 2.99 16.73
CA LEU A 122 -12.51 2.91 15.58
C LEU A 122 -12.61 1.46 15.11
N SER A 123 -13.81 1.04 14.74
CA SER A 123 -14.04 -0.19 13.99
C SER A 123 -13.95 0.11 12.49
N ALA A 124 -13.21 -0.71 11.76
CA ALA A 124 -13.17 -0.70 10.31
C ALA A 124 -14.05 -1.82 9.77
N GLY A 125 -14.83 -1.55 8.71
CA GLY A 125 -15.62 -2.59 8.10
C GLY A 125 -16.16 -2.25 6.73
N TRP A 126 -16.84 -3.24 6.14
CA TRP A 126 -17.51 -3.11 4.86
C TRP A 126 -18.80 -3.92 4.79
N ILE A 127 -19.73 -3.45 3.96
CA ILE A 127 -21.00 -4.08 3.62
C ILE A 127 -20.94 -4.46 2.13
N GLY A 128 -21.45 -5.64 1.79
CA GLY A 128 -21.35 -6.23 0.46
C GLY A 128 -21.98 -5.42 -0.67
N ARG A 129 -21.66 -5.78 -1.92
CA ARG A 129 -22.11 -5.07 -3.11
C ARG A 129 -23.64 -5.02 -3.19
N GLY A 130 -24.20 -3.84 -3.47
CA GLY A 130 -25.64 -3.64 -3.61
C GLY A 130 -26.44 -3.76 -2.31
N LEU A 131 -25.76 -3.94 -1.17
CA LEU A 131 -26.38 -4.02 0.15
C LEU A 131 -26.34 -2.66 0.84
N THR A 132 -27.38 -2.41 1.63
CA THR A 132 -27.56 -1.17 2.40
C THR A 132 -27.20 -1.34 3.86
N ASP A 133 -27.20 -0.24 4.61
CA ASP A 133 -26.87 -0.13 6.03
C ASP A 133 -27.74 -0.99 6.97
N SER A 134 -28.87 -1.50 6.49
CA SER A 134 -29.70 -2.46 7.25
C SER A 134 -29.12 -3.88 7.26
N HIS A 135 -28.08 -4.15 6.48
CA HIS A 135 -27.45 -5.46 6.37
C HIS A 135 -26.23 -5.57 7.29
N PRO A 136 -25.96 -6.76 7.86
CA PRO A 136 -24.76 -6.96 8.65
C PRO A 136 -23.50 -6.77 7.79
N PRO A 137 -22.41 -6.29 8.38
CA PRO A 137 -21.15 -6.16 7.66
C PRO A 137 -20.60 -7.54 7.28
N MET A 138 -20.02 -7.61 6.08
CA MET A 138 -19.34 -8.81 5.58
C MET A 138 -17.97 -8.98 6.23
N GLY A 139 -17.35 -7.87 6.65
CA GLY A 139 -16.17 -7.84 7.49
C GLY A 139 -16.18 -6.60 8.36
N ALA A 140 -15.86 -6.78 9.64
CA ALA A 140 -15.70 -5.70 10.59
C ALA A 140 -14.66 -6.08 11.65
N THR A 141 -13.87 -5.11 12.10
CA THR A 141 -12.95 -5.27 13.21
C THR A 141 -13.64 -4.96 14.53
N ILE A 142 -13.10 -5.44 15.65
CA ILE A 142 -13.32 -4.77 16.94
C ILE A 142 -12.82 -3.31 16.88
N PRO A 143 -13.17 -2.43 17.84
CA PRO A 143 -12.52 -1.12 17.91
C PRO A 143 -11.00 -1.27 18.04
N LEU A 144 -10.27 -0.54 17.20
CA LEU A 144 -8.81 -0.52 17.11
C LEU A 144 -8.32 0.92 17.16
N ALA A 145 -7.04 1.12 17.49
CA ALA A 145 -6.43 2.43 17.36
C ALA A 145 -6.57 2.97 15.92
N GLY A 146 -6.86 4.26 15.76
CA GLY A 146 -7.17 4.90 14.47
C GLY A 146 -6.28 4.47 13.28
N PRO A 147 -4.93 4.52 13.38
CA PRO A 147 -4.05 4.08 12.28
C PRO A 147 -4.21 2.58 11.93
N VAL A 148 -4.49 1.73 12.92
CA VAL A 148 -4.72 0.30 12.71
C VAL A 148 -6.09 0.08 12.05
N ALA A 149 -7.12 0.82 12.45
CA ALA A 149 -8.43 0.79 11.80
C ALA A 149 -8.35 1.27 10.34
N LYS A 150 -7.61 2.35 10.06
CA LYS A 150 -7.29 2.79 8.68
C LYS A 150 -6.62 1.68 7.88
N TYR A 151 -5.60 1.05 8.44
CA TYR A 151 -4.88 -0.05 7.80
C TYR A 151 -5.84 -1.18 7.39
N GLU A 152 -6.71 -1.64 8.28
CA GLU A 152 -7.69 -2.68 7.97
C GLU A 152 -8.71 -2.22 6.92
N LEU A 153 -9.16 -0.97 6.98
CA LEU A 153 -10.09 -0.44 5.98
C LEU A 153 -9.46 -0.37 4.58
N ILE A 154 -8.18 0.01 4.48
CA ILE A 154 -7.44 -0.01 3.21
C ILE A 154 -7.30 -1.44 2.70
N ARG A 155 -7.06 -2.43 3.57
CA ARG A 155 -7.00 -3.85 3.17
C ARG A 155 -8.35 -4.35 2.66
N TYR A 156 -9.45 -4.00 3.31
CA TYR A 156 -10.78 -4.31 2.80
C TYR A 156 -11.02 -3.67 1.44
N LEU A 157 -10.68 -2.38 1.29
CA LEU A 157 -10.79 -1.67 0.01
C LEU A 157 -10.00 -2.40 -1.08
N GLN A 158 -8.71 -2.67 -0.86
CA GLN A 158 -7.84 -3.43 -1.77
C GLN A 158 -8.43 -4.79 -2.15
N GLY A 159 -8.92 -5.55 -1.16
CA GLY A 159 -9.48 -6.88 -1.40
C GLY A 159 -10.74 -6.84 -2.27
N GLN A 160 -11.60 -5.84 -2.08
CA GLN A 160 -12.87 -5.71 -2.80
C GLN A 160 -12.73 -5.04 -4.17
N THR A 161 -11.70 -4.22 -4.40
CA THR A 161 -11.49 -3.51 -5.67
C THR A 161 -10.46 -4.15 -6.60
N ARG A 162 -9.79 -5.22 -6.14
CA ARG A 162 -8.84 -6.03 -6.91
C ARG A 162 -9.42 -6.69 -8.16
N LEU A 163 -10.72 -6.95 -8.18
CA LEU A 163 -11.39 -7.55 -9.34
C LEU A 163 -11.73 -6.45 -10.36
N ASP A 164 -11.31 -6.64 -11.61
CA ASP A 164 -11.42 -5.69 -12.74
C ASP A 164 -12.86 -5.38 -13.18
N GLU A 165 -13.88 -5.78 -12.40
CA GLU A 165 -15.23 -5.33 -12.65
C GLU A 165 -15.38 -3.86 -12.27
N THR A 166 -15.22 -3.01 -13.29
CA THR A 166 -15.62 -1.60 -13.31
C THR A 166 -17.13 -1.48 -13.35
N VAL A 167 -17.81 -1.89 -12.28
CA VAL A 167 -19.21 -1.48 -12.07
C VAL A 167 -19.18 -0.17 -11.31
N ALA A 168 -19.25 0.93 -12.04
CA ALA A 168 -19.54 2.22 -11.45
C ALA A 168 -21.03 2.23 -11.09
N GLU A 169 -21.34 1.91 -9.83
CA GLU A 169 -22.70 1.98 -9.31
C GLU A 169 -23.04 3.41 -8.90
N ALA A 170 -24.29 3.82 -9.12
CA ALA A 170 -24.77 5.15 -8.73
C ALA A 170 -24.52 5.42 -7.24
N GLY A 171 -23.93 6.57 -6.92
CA GLY A 171 -23.57 6.93 -5.53
C GLY A 171 -22.23 6.38 -5.04
N SER A 172 -21.49 5.60 -5.85
CA SER A 172 -20.12 5.21 -5.53
C SER A 172 -19.11 6.30 -5.89
N VAL A 173 -18.15 6.54 -5.00
CA VAL A 173 -16.96 7.34 -5.30
C VAL A 173 -15.97 6.54 -6.16
N SER A 174 -15.10 7.25 -6.86
CA SER A 174 -13.98 6.61 -7.57
C SER A 174 -13.03 5.90 -6.59
N GLU A 175 -12.25 4.93 -7.07
CA GLU A 175 -11.29 4.25 -6.20
C GLU A 175 -10.22 5.20 -5.69
N GLN A 176 -9.74 6.14 -6.53
CA GLN A 176 -8.84 7.21 -6.09
C GLN A 176 -9.44 8.01 -4.94
N GLU A 177 -10.70 8.43 -5.07
CA GLU A 177 -11.39 9.19 -4.04
C GLU A 177 -11.61 8.36 -2.77
N ALA A 178 -11.93 7.08 -2.90
CA ALA A 178 -12.02 6.16 -1.76
C ALA A 178 -10.71 6.07 -0.98
N TYR A 179 -9.56 5.90 -1.66
CA TYR A 179 -8.25 5.91 -1.00
C TYR A 179 -8.00 7.25 -0.32
N GLN A 180 -8.30 8.37 -0.97
CA GLN A 180 -8.11 9.71 -0.39
C GLN A 180 -8.98 9.93 0.84
N LEU A 181 -10.23 9.47 0.83
CA LEU A 181 -11.14 9.51 1.98
C LEU A 181 -10.58 8.71 3.15
N VAL A 182 -10.09 7.49 2.91
CA VAL A 182 -9.51 6.66 3.98
C VAL A 182 -8.21 7.27 4.48
N ILE A 183 -7.29 7.68 3.61
CA ILE A 183 -5.99 8.29 3.97
C ILE A 183 -6.20 9.55 4.82
N ASN A 184 -7.17 10.40 4.49
CA ASN A 184 -7.41 11.64 5.23
C ASN A 184 -8.33 11.49 6.44
N ALA A 185 -8.91 10.30 6.67
CA ALA A 185 -9.83 10.11 7.78
C ALA A 185 -9.14 10.37 9.12
N THR A 186 -9.66 11.34 9.88
CA THR A 186 -9.23 11.64 11.26
C THR A 186 -10.33 11.29 12.27
N GLY A 187 -11.35 10.56 11.82
CA GLY A 187 -12.50 10.10 12.60
C GLY A 187 -13.35 9.13 11.78
N PRO A 188 -14.62 8.93 12.18
CA PRO A 188 -15.57 8.14 11.42
C PRO A 188 -15.72 8.64 9.99
N VAL A 189 -15.81 7.70 9.06
CA VAL A 189 -16.03 7.96 7.62
C VAL A 189 -16.91 6.86 7.06
N ARG A 190 -17.73 7.17 6.06
CA ARG A 190 -18.54 6.18 5.35
C ARG A 190 -18.65 6.58 3.89
N PHE A 191 -18.40 5.64 2.98
CA PHE A 191 -18.49 5.87 1.54
C PHE A 191 -18.75 4.56 0.80
N ALA A 192 -19.36 4.64 -0.37
CA ALA A 192 -19.50 3.52 -1.29
C ALA A 192 -18.42 3.58 -2.37
N CYS A 193 -17.77 2.46 -2.68
CA CYS A 193 -16.86 2.34 -3.82
C CYS A 193 -17.15 1.03 -4.54
N ARG A 194 -17.45 1.09 -5.85
CA ARG A 194 -17.84 -0.07 -6.69
C ARG A 194 -18.98 -0.90 -6.06
N GLY A 195 -19.98 -0.20 -5.51
CA GLY A 195 -21.16 -0.81 -4.88
C GLY A 195 -20.94 -1.37 -3.47
N VAL A 196 -19.70 -1.37 -2.97
CA VAL A 196 -19.33 -1.82 -1.63
C VAL A 196 -19.29 -0.62 -0.69
N THR A 197 -19.97 -0.70 0.46
CA THR A 197 -19.94 0.38 1.45
C THR A 197 -18.84 0.13 2.47
N PHE A 198 -17.89 1.06 2.59
CA PHE A 198 -16.78 1.03 3.53
C PHE A 198 -17.00 2.03 4.65
N TYR A 199 -16.52 1.71 5.86
CA TYR A 199 -16.65 2.62 6.98
C TYR A 199 -15.55 2.51 8.04
N LEU A 200 -15.32 3.64 8.71
CA LEU A 200 -14.79 3.72 10.08
C LEU A 200 -15.91 4.20 11.00
N SER A 201 -16.15 3.52 12.12
CA SER A 201 -17.14 3.93 13.12
C SER A 201 -16.54 3.92 14.54
N LYS A 202 -17.14 4.66 15.46
CA LYS A 202 -16.81 4.57 16.90
C LYS A 202 -17.40 3.32 17.52
#